data_AF-A0A4Q9HSH0-F1
#
_entry.id   AF-A0A4Q9HSH0-F1
#
_cell.length_a   1.000
_cell.length_b   1.000
_cell.length_c   1.000
_cell.angle_alpha   90.00
_cell.angle_beta   90.00
_cell.angle_gamma   90.00
#
_symmetry.space_group_name_H-M   'P 1'
#
loop_
_entity.id
_entity.type
_entity.pdbx_description
1 polymer ?
#
loop_
_entity_poly.entity_id
_entity_poly.type
_entity_poly.pdbx_seq_one_letter_code
_entity_poly.pdbx_strand_id
1 'polypeptide(L)' 'MSIWWSLHLRREPASVPLARRLLLGTMETAGVDPDICYDLSVALSEACANAVEHGGDATTEDYRVTAFIDGDTCRIEV' A
#
# COMPACT_ATOMS: atom_id res chain seq x y z
N MET A 1 12.60 12.06 -9.05
CA MET A 1 11.58 12.66 -8.14
C MET A 1 11.35 11.64 -7.03
N SER A 2 11.34 12.07 -5.77
CA SER A 2 11.08 11.18 -4.63
C SER A 2 9.67 11.41 -4.10
N ILE A 3 8.88 10.36 -3.92
CA ILE A 3 7.55 10.42 -3.31
C ILE A 3 7.53 9.53 -2.06
N TRP A 4 7.03 10.08 -0.95
CA TRP A 4 6.82 9.37 0.31
C TRP A 4 5.41 9.63 0.81
N TRP A 5 4.72 8.59 1.26
CA TRP A 5 3.53 8.75 2.10
C TRP A 5 3.37 7.60 3.09
N SER A 6 2.56 7.86 4.13
CA SER A 6 2.15 6.86 5.12
C SER A 6 0.65 6.99 5.37
N LEU A 7 -0.04 5.86 5.42
CA LEU A 7 -1.45 5.75 5.77
C LEU A 7 -1.60 4.95 7.05
N HIS A 8 -2.38 5.48 7.99
CA HIS A 8 -2.90 4.74 9.12
C HIS A 8 -4.31 4.29 8.78
N LEU A 9 -4.54 2.99 8.79
CA LEU A 9 -5.77 2.38 8.31
C LEU A 9 -6.35 1.46 9.37
N ARG A 10 -7.67 1.43 9.46
CA ARG A 10 -8.38 0.44 10.25
C ARG A 10 -8.35 -0.91 9.54
N ARG A 11 -8.34 -2.00 10.31
CA ARG A 11 -8.39 -3.40 9.86
C ARG A 11 -9.79 -3.77 9.36
N GLU A 12 -10.26 -3.01 8.38
CA GLU A 12 -11.55 -3.17 7.73
C GLU A 12 -11.31 -3.50 6.24
N PRO A 13 -12.11 -4.37 5.60
CA PRO A 13 -11.94 -4.71 4.18
C PRO A 13 -11.94 -3.48 3.25
N ALA A 14 -12.66 -2.41 3.63
CA ALA A 14 -12.72 -1.16 2.87
C ALA A 14 -11.39 -0.38 2.84
N SER A 15 -10.46 -0.68 3.76
CA SER A 15 -9.13 -0.04 3.79
C SER A 15 -8.19 -0.53 2.67
N VAL A 16 -8.36 -1.77 2.21
CA VAL A 16 -7.55 -2.39 1.15
C VAL A 16 -7.67 -1.63 -0.19
N PRO A 17 -8.87 -1.38 -0.74
CA PRO A 17 -8.99 -0.64 -2.00
C PRO A 17 -8.56 0.83 -1.88
N LEU A 18 -8.61 1.42 -0.68
CA LEU A 18 -8.09 2.78 -0.44
C LEU A 18 -6.57 2.81 -0.57
N ALA A 19 -5.85 1.92 0.12
CA ALA A 19 -4.39 1.79 0.01
C ALA A 19 -3.96 1.55 -1.44
N ARG A 20 -4.65 0.63 -2.13
CA ARG A 20 -4.41 0.31 -3.55
C ARG A 20 -4.58 1.53 -4.45
N ARG A 21 -5.66 2.30 -4.29
CA ARG A 21 -5.92 3.50 -5.11
C ARG A 21 -4.85 4.56 -4.90
N LEU A 22 -4.38 4.77 -3.68
CA LEU A 22 -3.34 5.75 -3.39
C LEU A 22 -2.00 5.33 -4.03
N LEU A 23 -1.64 4.05 -3.93
CA LEU A 23 -0.43 3.53 -4.56
C LEU A 23 -0.47 3.72 -6.08
N LEU A 24 -1.58 3.36 -6.73
CA LEU A 24 -1.74 3.52 -8.18
C LEU A 24 -1.58 4.97 -8.62
N GLY A 25 -2.26 5.93 -7.96
CA GLY A 25 -2.11 7.35 -8.30
C GLY A 25 -0.70 7.88 -8.04
N THR A 26 -0.01 7.34 -7.03
CA THR A 26 1.40 7.67 -6.74
C THR A 26 2.33 7.19 -7.86
N MET A 27 2.16 5.94 -8.28
CA MET A 27 2.98 5.32 -9.33
C MET A 27 2.73 5.94 -10.70
N GLU A 28 1.47 6.28 -11.01
CA GLU A 28 1.11 7.05 -12.21
C GLU A 28 1.80 8.42 -12.23
N THR A 29 1.79 9.14 -11.10
CA THR A 29 2.49 10.43 -10.96
C THR A 29 4.00 10.29 -11.10
N ALA A 30 4.56 9.17 -10.62
CA ALA A 30 5.98 8.85 -10.75
C ALA A 30 6.39 8.35 -12.15
N GLY A 31 5.43 8.08 -13.04
CA GLY A 31 5.68 7.55 -14.38
C GLY A 31 6.15 6.09 -14.37
N VAL A 32 5.73 5.30 -13.38
CA VAL A 32 6.03 3.86 -13.29
C VAL A 32 5.27 3.12 -14.39
N ASP A 33 5.92 2.09 -14.95
CA ASP A 33 5.33 1.25 -15.99
C ASP A 33 3.99 0.62 -15.53
N PRO A 34 2.95 0.58 -16.39
CA PRO A 34 1.64 0.04 -16.02
C PRO A 34 1.63 -1.42 -15.55
N ASP A 35 2.49 -2.28 -16.10
CA ASP A 35 2.56 -3.69 -15.70
C ASP A 35 3.19 -3.82 -14.30
N ILE A 36 4.23 -3.02 -14.03
CA ILE A 36 4.82 -2.90 -12.68
C ILE A 36 3.79 -2.35 -11.69
N CYS A 37 3.01 -1.34 -12.10
CA CYS A 37 1.94 -0.78 -11.29
C CYS A 37 0.90 -1.84 -10.93
N TYR A 38 0.53 -2.68 -11.89
CA TYR A 38 -0.43 -3.76 -11.68
C TYR A 38 0.08 -4.75 -10.64
N ASP A 39 1.29 -5.28 -10.83
CA ASP A 39 1.90 -6.27 -9.94
C ASP A 39 2.05 -5.75 -8.51
N LEU A 40 2.55 -4.52 -8.33
CA LEU A 40 2.65 -3.88 -7.02
C LEU A 40 1.28 -3.60 -6.39
N SER A 41 0.26 -3.29 -7.20
CA SER A 41 -1.10 -3.10 -6.69
C SER A 41 -1.71 -4.39 -6.15
N VAL A 42 -1.41 -5.53 -6.78
CA VAL A 42 -1.85 -6.85 -6.32
C VAL A 42 -1.10 -7.20 -5.03
N ALA A 43 0.24 -7.08 -5.03
CA ALA A 43 1.06 -7.37 -3.85
C ALA A 43 0.65 -6.54 -2.62
N LEU A 44 0.40 -5.23 -2.80
CA LEU A 44 -0.11 -4.39 -1.73
C LEU A 44 -1.50 -4.85 -1.26
N SER A 45 -2.39 -5.23 -2.18
CA SER A 45 -3.74 -5.67 -1.81
C SER A 45 -3.71 -6.93 -0.95
N GLU A 46 -2.87 -7.91 -1.32
CA GLU A 46 -2.66 -9.14 -0.55
C GLU A 46 -2.04 -8.85 0.83
N ALA A 47 -1.03 -7.98 0.89
CA ALA A 47 -0.41 -7.59 2.16
C ALA A 47 -1.41 -6.89 3.10
N CYS A 48 -2.22 -5.96 2.57
CA CYS A 48 -3.27 -5.30 3.36
C CYS A 48 -4.37 -6.28 3.77
N ALA A 49 -4.78 -7.21 2.90
CA ALA A 49 -5.75 -8.25 3.25
C ALA A 49 -5.22 -9.13 4.40
N ASN A 50 -3.94 -9.53 4.34
CA ASN A 50 -3.30 -10.25 5.43
C ASN A 50 -3.29 -9.44 6.73
N ALA A 51 -3.02 -8.13 6.69
CA ALA A 51 -3.09 -7.28 7.88
C ALA A 51 -4.51 -7.19 8.46
N VAL A 52 -5.54 -7.09 7.60
CA VAL A 52 -6.94 -7.10 8.02
C VAL A 52 -7.28 -8.44 8.68
N GLU A 53 -7.02 -9.56 8.00
CA GLU A 53 -7.43 -10.90 8.43
C GLU A 53 -6.59 -11.46 9.60
N HIS A 54 -5.30 -11.11 9.66
CA HIS A 54 -4.33 -11.80 10.52
C HIS A 54 -3.49 -10.87 11.43
N GLY A 55 -3.69 -9.54 11.38
CA GLY A 55 -2.88 -8.53 12.08
C GLY A 55 -2.86 -8.51 13.62
N GLY A 56 -3.10 -9.63 14.31
CA GLY A 56 -2.86 -9.79 15.75
C GLY A 56 -4.05 -9.53 16.67
N ASP A 57 -3.79 -9.63 17.98
CA ASP A 57 -4.77 -9.58 19.08
C ASP A 57 -5.66 -8.33 19.03
N ALA A 58 -6.91 -8.49 19.48
CA ALA A 58 -8.03 -7.54 19.38
C ALA A 58 -7.78 -6.13 19.98
N THR A 59 -6.60 -5.86 20.52
CA THR A 59 -6.21 -4.57 21.09
C THR A 59 -5.73 -3.55 20.05
N THR A 60 -5.32 -4.00 18.87
CA THR A 60 -4.90 -3.12 17.76
C THR A 60 -5.74 -3.39 16.52
N GLU A 61 -6.73 -2.52 16.30
CA GLU A 61 -7.62 -2.54 15.14
C GLU A 61 -7.06 -1.77 13.94
N ASP A 62 -5.81 -1.31 13.99
CA ASP A 62 -5.18 -0.50 12.95
C ASP A 62 -3.91 -1.17 12.39
N TYR A 63 -3.58 -0.84 11.14
CA TYR A 63 -2.31 -1.17 10.48
C TYR A 63 -1.78 0.04 9.69
N ARG A 64 -0.55 -0.03 9.20
CA ARG A 64 0.11 1.10 8.54
C ARG A 64 0.69 0.72 7.21
N VAL A 65 0.33 1.47 6.17
CA VAL A 65 0.96 1.33 4.86
C VAL A 65 1.89 2.50 4.61
N THR A 66 3.17 2.24 4.36
CA THR A 66 4.15 3.26 3.96
C THR A 66 4.67 2.93 2.56
N ALA A 67 4.69 3.92 1.67
CA ALA A 67 5.30 3.78 0.35
C ALA A 67 6.36 4.86 0.13
N PHE A 68 7.50 4.43 -0.40
CA PHE A 68 8.61 5.28 -0.78
C PHE A 68 9.06 4.93 -2.18
N ILE A 69 9.00 5.91 -3.08
CA ILE A 69 9.50 5.79 -4.46
C ILE A 69 10.63 6.80 -4.61
N ASP A 70 11.83 6.31 -4.90
CA ASP A 70 12.99 7.13 -5.16
C ASP A 70 13.84 6.53 -6.28
N GLY A 71 13.98 7.30 -7.37
CA GLY A 71 14.63 6.83 -8.59
C GLY A 71 13.95 5.58 -9.16
N ASP A 72 14.70 4.48 -9.20
CA ASP A 72 14.29 3.16 -9.68
C ASP A 72 13.79 2.23 -8.56
N THR A 73 13.78 2.70 -7.32
CA THR A 73 13.45 1.90 -6.15
C THR A 73 12.06 2.25 -5.62
N CYS A 74 11.23 1.22 -5.44
CA CYS A 74 9.95 1.30 -4.74
C CYS A 74 10.00 0.41 -3.50
N ARG A 75 9.82 1.00 -2.32
CA ARG A 75 9.69 0.30 -1.03
C ARG A 75 8.26 0.48 -0.52
N ILE A 76 7.63 -0.63 -0.18
CA ILE A 76 6.30 -0.66 0.42
C ILE A 76 6.39 -1.47 1.71
N GLU A 77 5.84 -0.93 2.80
CA GLU A 77 5.73 -1.56 4.11
C GLU A 77 4.26 -1.58 4.53
N VAL A 78 3.80 -2.70 5.09
CA VAL A 78 2.43 -2.92 5.58
C VAL A 78 2.49 -3.48 7.00
#